data_AF-A0A239EN85-F1
#
_entry.id   AF-A0A239EN85-F1
#
_cell.length_a   1.000
_cell.length_b   1.000
_cell.length_c   1.000
_cell.angle_alpha   90.00
_cell.angle_beta   90.00
_cell.angle_gamma   90.00
#
_symmetry.space_group_name_H-M   'P 1'
#
loop_
_entity.id
_entity.type
_entity.pdbx_description
1 polymer ?
#
loop_
_entity_poly.entity_id
_entity_poly.type
_entity_poly.pdbx_seq_one_letter_code
_entity_poly.pdbx_strand_id
1 'polypeptide(L)'
;MLPHLTNFPRNATGIENVAGLSPIATATAASRSDQLTILGMIVATAAGLGLIFQIGHFAEHAFQFAVWVLGDLSNICGRSTPWMSPWATDLVQQIGAVFTSADAQRRMMLGMEVLHLIGNSIFLAGLASLYYCIPSKWVRWALYIETFHLYEHISLTATAYFLGKPIGMSTLFGAVNVIGEREFAVGCRVTWHFVMNLLPMPFAMVGLMEYLRERKTAVPT
;
A
#
# COMPACT_ATOMS: atom_id res chain seq x y z
N MET A 1 37.57 -13.26 -42.44
CA MET A 1 38.47 -12.09 -42.43
C MET A 1 38.80 -11.81 -40.98
N LEU A 2 39.59 -12.72 -40.42
CA LEU A 2 40.97 -12.58 -39.93
C LEU A 2 41.01 -12.26 -38.41
N PRO A 3 41.60 -13.16 -37.61
CA PRO A 3 41.53 -13.20 -36.15
C PRO A 3 42.76 -12.55 -35.51
N HIS A 4 42.72 -12.29 -34.19
CA HIS A 4 43.96 -12.24 -33.41
C HIS A 4 43.78 -12.85 -32.02
N LEU A 5 44.33 -14.06 -31.92
CA LEU A 5 44.78 -14.71 -30.70
C LEU A 5 45.92 -13.89 -30.09
N THR A 6 45.90 -13.71 -28.77
CA THR A 6 47.13 -13.60 -27.97
C THR A 6 47.01 -14.52 -26.76
N ASN A 7 47.63 -15.69 -26.90
CA ASN A 7 48.00 -16.59 -25.81
C ASN A 7 49.04 -15.89 -24.92
N PHE A 8 48.83 -15.93 -23.60
CA PHE A 8 49.91 -15.81 -22.62
C PHE A 8 49.89 -17.04 -21.72
N PRO A 9 51.01 -17.77 -21.58
CA PRO A 9 51.17 -18.81 -20.57
C PRO A 9 52.01 -18.30 -19.39
N ARG A 10 51.65 -18.72 -18.17
CA ARG A 10 52.51 -19.46 -17.21
C ARG A 10 52.09 -19.22 -15.76
N ASN A 11 51.79 -20.34 -15.11
CA ASN A 11 52.16 -20.74 -13.74
C ASN A 11 52.27 -19.66 -12.66
N ALA A 12 51.39 -19.78 -11.66
CA ALA A 12 51.81 -19.76 -10.26
C ALA A 12 51.01 -20.83 -9.49
N THR A 13 51.67 -21.95 -9.26
CA THR A 13 51.39 -22.88 -8.17
C THR A 13 51.47 -22.14 -6.83
N GLY A 14 50.48 -22.32 -5.96
CA GLY A 14 50.57 -21.91 -4.55
C GLY A 14 49.51 -20.90 -4.14
N ILE A 15 48.28 -21.36 -3.91
CA ILE A 15 47.47 -20.81 -2.83
C ILE A 15 47.17 -21.97 -1.91
N GLU A 16 47.78 -21.85 -0.74
CA GLU A 16 47.66 -22.72 0.40
C GLU A 16 46.19 -22.96 0.75
N ASN A 17 45.90 -24.19 1.14
CA ASN A 17 44.70 -24.51 1.89
C ASN A 17 44.60 -23.58 3.11
N VAL A 18 43.79 -22.52 3.03
CA VAL A 18 43.36 -21.76 4.21
C VAL A 18 42.28 -22.57 4.93
N ALA A 19 42.66 -23.75 5.42
CA ALA A 19 41.91 -24.50 6.41
C ALA A 19 42.16 -23.85 7.78
N GLY A 20 41.53 -22.70 8.02
CA GLY A 20 41.80 -21.91 9.23
C GLY A 20 40.92 -20.68 9.40
N LEU A 21 39.66 -20.71 8.96
CA LEU A 21 38.69 -19.73 9.45
C LEU A 21 38.49 -19.99 10.95
N SER A 22 38.84 -19.01 11.78
CA SER A 22 38.73 -19.13 13.23
C SER A 22 37.27 -19.43 13.64
N PRO A 23 37.02 -20.20 14.71
CA PRO A 23 35.66 -20.51 15.19
C PRO A 23 34.78 -19.28 15.43
N ILE A 24 35.41 -18.12 15.68
CA ILE A 24 34.74 -16.83 15.87
C ILE A 24 34.23 -16.26 14.54
N ALA A 25 34.97 -16.41 13.44
CA ALA A 25 34.55 -15.95 12.12
C ALA A 25 33.36 -16.78 11.57
N THR A 26 33.34 -18.09 11.84
CA THR A 26 32.21 -18.95 11.50
C THR A 26 30.98 -18.70 12.37
N ALA A 27 31.14 -18.50 13.68
CA ALA A 27 30.02 -18.17 14.57
C ALA A 27 29.37 -16.81 14.26
N THR A 28 30.17 -15.80 13.91
CA THR A 28 29.66 -14.48 13.49
C THR A 28 28.97 -14.52 12.13
N ALA A 29 29.47 -15.31 11.18
CA ALA A 29 28.82 -15.53 9.90
C ALA A 29 27.46 -16.24 10.05
N ALA A 30 27.37 -17.27 10.90
CA ALA A 30 26.12 -17.99 11.19
C ALA A 30 25.09 -17.09 11.88
N SER A 31 25.50 -16.30 12.88
CA SER A 31 24.63 -15.32 13.54
C SER A 31 24.08 -14.28 12.54
N ARG A 32 24.92 -13.82 11.60
CA ARG A 32 24.50 -12.89 10.54
C ARG A 32 23.53 -13.52 9.54
N SER A 33 23.71 -14.78 9.14
CA SER A 33 22.77 -15.47 8.25
C SER A 33 21.40 -15.68 8.91
N ASP A 34 21.38 -15.99 10.20
CA ASP A 34 20.14 -16.17 10.96
C ASP A 34 19.38 -14.85 11.07
N GLN A 35 20.08 -13.75 11.37
CA GLN A 35 19.49 -12.40 11.42
C GLN A 35 18.90 -11.96 10.08
N LEU A 36 19.60 -12.20 8.96
CA LEU A 36 19.08 -11.88 7.63
C LEU A 36 17.84 -12.71 7.28
N THR A 37 17.79 -13.97 7.71
CA THR A 37 16.64 -14.85 7.51
C THR A 37 15.43 -14.37 8.31
N ILE A 38 15.62 -14.03 9.59
CA ILE A 38 14.56 -13.48 10.45
C ILE A 38 14.02 -12.17 9.88
N LEU A 39 14.89 -11.25 9.49
CA LEU A 39 14.48 -9.98 8.88
C LEU A 39 13.67 -10.22 7.59
N GLY A 40 14.15 -11.13 6.73
CA GLY A 40 13.43 -11.51 5.51
C GLY A 40 12.02 -12.03 5.79
N MET A 41 11.85 -12.88 6.80
CA MET A 41 10.54 -13.40 7.22
C MET A 41 9.62 -12.31 7.77
N ILE A 42 10.16 -11.39 8.59
CA ILE A 42 9.39 -10.26 9.14
C ILE A 42 8.89 -9.37 8.00
N VAL A 43 9.76 -8.98 7.07
CA VAL A 43 9.37 -8.10 5.95
C VAL A 43 8.37 -8.80 5.01
N ALA A 44 8.56 -10.08 4.73
CA ALA A 44 7.60 -10.86 3.94
C ALA A 44 6.22 -10.97 4.63
N THR A 45 6.22 -11.14 5.96
CA THR A 45 4.99 -11.17 6.76
C THR A 45 4.29 -9.82 6.74
N ALA A 46 5.02 -8.72 6.91
CA ALA A 46 4.48 -7.37 6.83
C ALA A 46 3.88 -7.08 5.45
N ALA A 47 4.56 -7.49 4.37
CA ALA A 47 4.03 -7.41 3.01
C ALA A 47 2.71 -8.19 2.87
N GLY A 48 2.67 -9.45 3.32
CA GLY A 48 1.47 -10.29 3.26
C GLY A 48 0.29 -9.70 4.03
N LEU A 49 0.51 -9.26 5.26
CA LEU A 49 -0.53 -8.63 6.10
C LEU A 49 -1.06 -7.33 5.47
N GLY A 50 -0.18 -6.48 4.94
CA GLY A 50 -0.59 -5.25 4.26
C GLY A 50 -1.44 -5.51 3.02
N LEU A 51 -1.09 -6.53 2.22
CA LEU A 51 -1.90 -6.93 1.05
C LEU A 51 -3.26 -7.52 1.45
N ILE A 52 -3.31 -8.34 2.51
CA ILE A 52 -4.58 -8.88 3.03
C ILE A 52 -5.48 -7.76 3.56
N PHE A 53 -4.91 -6.83 4.33
CA PHE A 53 -5.62 -5.63 4.79
C PHE A 53 -6.21 -4.86 3.62
N GLN A 54 -5.42 -4.64 2.55
CA GLN A 54 -5.88 -3.91 1.39
C GLN A 54 -7.06 -4.58 0.68
N ILE A 55 -7.17 -5.90 0.68
CA ILE A 55 -8.35 -6.59 0.11
C ILE A 55 -9.62 -6.18 0.87
N GLY A 56 -9.59 -6.18 2.20
CA GLY A 56 -10.72 -5.75 3.02
C GLY A 56 -11.03 -4.27 2.87
N HIS A 57 -9.99 -3.42 2.88
CA HIS A 57 -10.12 -1.98 2.68
C HIS A 57 -10.72 -1.65 1.30
N PHE A 58 -10.23 -2.29 0.23
CA PHE A 58 -10.79 -2.14 -1.11
C PHE A 58 -12.23 -2.65 -1.19
N ALA A 59 -12.59 -3.74 -0.50
CA ALA A 59 -13.96 -4.24 -0.50
C ALA A 59 -14.96 -3.22 0.08
N GLU A 60 -14.60 -2.49 1.13
CA GLU A 60 -15.41 -1.37 1.67
C GLU A 60 -15.62 -0.27 0.60
N HIS A 61 -14.55 0.15 -0.09
CA HIS A 61 -14.62 1.14 -1.17
C HIS A 61 -15.43 0.66 -2.38
N ALA A 62 -15.26 -0.60 -2.76
CA ALA A 62 -16.01 -1.21 -3.85
C ALA A 62 -17.50 -1.28 -3.51
N PHE A 63 -17.86 -1.58 -2.27
CA PHE A 63 -19.25 -1.59 -1.83
C PHE A 63 -19.84 -0.17 -1.80
N GLN A 64 -19.10 0.82 -1.29
CA GLN A 64 -19.49 2.23 -1.39
C GLN A 64 -19.79 2.64 -2.83
N PHE A 65 -18.89 2.28 -3.75
CA PHE A 65 -19.04 2.60 -5.18
C PHE A 65 -20.26 1.89 -5.78
N ALA A 66 -20.45 0.61 -5.49
CA ALA A 66 -21.58 -0.15 -5.97
C ALA A 66 -22.92 0.42 -5.46
N VAL A 67 -23.02 0.74 -4.17
CA VAL A 67 -24.22 1.37 -3.59
C VAL A 67 -24.47 2.72 -4.21
N TRP A 68 -23.44 3.55 -4.38
CA TRP A 68 -23.59 4.84 -5.05
C TRP A 68 -24.05 4.68 -6.49
N VAL A 69 -23.45 3.80 -7.30
CA VAL A 69 -23.82 3.58 -8.71
C VAL A 69 -25.26 3.09 -8.84
N LEU A 70 -25.65 2.13 -8.00
CA LEU A 70 -26.93 1.45 -8.12
C LEU A 70 -28.07 2.20 -7.40
N GLY A 71 -27.73 3.13 -6.50
CA GLY A 71 -28.61 4.15 -5.93
C GLY A 71 -29.71 3.68 -4.97
N ASP A 72 -30.22 2.47 -5.15
CA ASP A 72 -31.39 1.92 -4.46
C ASP A 72 -31.22 0.43 -4.12
N LEU A 73 -29.99 -0.03 -3.93
CA LEU A 73 -29.68 -1.47 -3.80
C LEU A 73 -30.34 -2.16 -2.59
N SER A 74 -30.83 -1.39 -1.62
CA SER A 74 -31.48 -1.85 -0.39
C SER A 74 -31.70 -0.61 0.47
N ASN A 75 -32.69 -0.60 1.35
CA ASN A 75 -32.99 0.46 2.32
C ASN A 75 -31.87 0.73 3.38
N ILE A 76 -30.60 0.73 2.98
CA ILE A 76 -29.41 0.84 3.83
C ILE A 76 -28.86 2.28 3.79
N CYS A 77 -28.65 2.87 2.61
CA CYS A 77 -28.25 4.27 2.44
C CYS A 77 -28.45 4.75 0.99
N GLY A 78 -28.90 6.00 0.81
CA GLY A 78 -29.07 6.63 -0.51
C GLY A 78 -27.79 7.25 -1.07
N ARG A 79 -27.81 7.67 -2.34
CA ARG A 79 -26.65 8.24 -3.09
C ARG A 79 -26.00 9.47 -2.45
N SER A 80 -26.70 10.14 -1.54
CA SER A 80 -26.24 11.33 -0.82
C SER A 80 -25.35 11.05 0.39
N THR A 81 -25.15 9.77 0.78
CA THR A 81 -24.29 9.39 1.91
C THR A 81 -23.51 8.12 1.55
N PRO A 82 -22.17 8.13 1.63
CA PRO A 82 -21.40 6.92 1.37
C PRO A 82 -21.71 5.87 2.42
N TRP A 83 -21.88 4.62 1.98
CA TRP A 83 -22.06 3.49 2.87
C TRP A 83 -20.82 3.26 3.74
N MET A 84 -21.00 2.75 4.95
CA MET A 84 -19.90 2.29 5.78
C MET A 84 -20.37 1.12 6.62
N SER A 85 -19.54 0.10 6.78
CA SER A 85 -19.86 -1.01 7.66
C SER A 85 -20.04 -0.55 9.12
N PRO A 86 -20.81 -1.28 9.95
CA PRO A 86 -21.06 -0.88 11.33
C PRO A 86 -19.78 -0.72 12.15
N TRP A 87 -18.82 -1.64 12.01
CA TRP A 87 -17.57 -1.59 12.76
C TRP A 87 -16.67 -0.42 12.32
N ALA A 88 -16.63 -0.10 11.02
CA ALA A 88 -15.92 1.08 10.54
C ALA A 88 -16.59 2.37 11.03
N THR A 89 -17.93 2.38 11.09
CA THR A 89 -18.71 3.50 11.63
C THR A 89 -18.37 3.77 13.08
N ASP A 90 -18.34 2.73 13.91
CA ASP A 90 -17.98 2.84 15.32
C ASP A 90 -16.54 3.34 15.51
N LEU A 91 -15.61 2.81 14.71
CA LEU A 91 -14.20 3.20 14.76
C LEU A 91 -14.01 4.68 14.36
N VAL A 92 -14.69 5.14 13.32
CA VAL A 92 -14.69 6.54 12.88
C VAL A 92 -15.23 7.46 13.97
N GLN A 93 -16.32 7.08 14.64
CA GLN A 93 -16.88 7.86 15.75
C GLN A 93 -15.89 7.99 16.91
N GLN A 94 -15.23 6.89 17.27
CA GLN A 94 -14.24 6.85 18.35
C GLN A 94 -13.01 7.67 18.01
N ILE A 95 -12.44 7.50 16.81
CA ILE A 95 -11.30 8.29 16.35
C ILE A 95 -11.67 9.78 16.31
N GLY A 96 -12.81 10.13 15.71
CA GLY A 96 -13.28 11.51 15.66
C GLY A 96 -13.42 12.16 17.04
N ALA A 97 -13.86 11.39 18.04
CA ALA A 97 -13.95 11.82 19.44
C ALA A 97 -12.60 12.23 20.04
N VAL A 98 -11.53 11.56 19.66
CA VAL A 98 -10.18 11.80 20.17
C VAL A 98 -9.58 13.08 19.58
N PHE A 99 -9.85 13.35 18.30
CA PHE A 99 -9.22 14.46 17.59
C PHE A 99 -10.00 15.77 17.60
N THR A 100 -11.31 15.76 17.90
CA THR A 100 -12.09 16.99 17.97
C THR A 100 -13.29 16.90 18.90
N SER A 101 -13.56 18.00 19.61
CA SER A 101 -14.77 18.20 20.43
C SER A 101 -15.90 18.91 19.68
N ALA A 102 -15.76 19.10 18.36
CA ALA A 102 -16.78 19.70 17.50
C ALA A 102 -18.06 18.84 17.41
N ASP A 103 -19.04 19.32 16.64
CA ASP A 103 -20.29 18.62 16.41
C ASP A 103 -20.11 17.22 15.79
N ALA A 104 -21.16 16.40 15.86
CA ALA A 104 -21.13 15.02 15.42
C ALA A 104 -20.75 14.86 13.93
N GLN A 105 -21.16 15.79 13.07
CA GLN A 105 -20.83 15.74 11.65
C GLN A 105 -19.33 15.98 11.43
N ARG A 106 -18.75 16.97 12.11
CA ARG A 106 -17.31 17.24 12.03
C ARG A 106 -16.47 16.11 12.64
N ARG A 107 -16.93 15.49 13.73
CA ARG A 107 -16.29 14.30 14.32
C ARG A 107 -16.27 13.13 13.35
N MET A 108 -17.42 12.82 12.73
CA MET A 108 -17.51 11.76 11.72
C MET A 108 -16.60 12.02 10.53
N MET A 109 -16.63 13.24 9.99
CA MET A 109 -15.79 13.64 8.86
C MET A 109 -14.30 13.48 9.18
N LEU A 110 -13.82 14.03 10.29
CA LEU A 110 -12.41 13.93 10.66
C LEU A 110 -12.00 12.49 10.98
N GLY A 111 -12.86 11.75 11.69
CA GLY A 111 -12.65 10.33 11.97
C GLY A 111 -12.51 9.49 10.69
N MET A 112 -13.30 9.80 9.66
CA MET A 112 -13.19 9.18 8.33
C MET A 112 -11.83 9.46 7.72
N GLU A 113 -11.40 10.73 7.64
CA GLU A 113 -10.12 11.07 7.00
C GLU A 113 -8.94 10.41 7.73
N VAL A 114 -8.95 10.40 9.07
CA VAL A 114 -7.90 9.74 9.88
C VAL A 114 -7.92 8.23 9.67
N LEU A 115 -9.09 7.58 9.66
CA LEU A 115 -9.16 6.14 9.44
C LEU A 115 -8.62 5.75 8.05
N HIS A 116 -8.94 6.53 7.03
CA HIS A 116 -8.37 6.33 5.69
C HIS A 116 -6.86 6.56 5.68
N LEU A 117 -6.37 7.62 6.34
CA LEU A 117 -4.93 7.88 6.43
C LEU A 117 -4.18 6.69 7.06
N ILE A 118 -4.74 6.09 8.11
CA ILE A 118 -4.19 4.89 8.75
C ILE A 118 -4.22 3.70 7.77
N GLY A 119 -5.37 3.43 7.15
CA GLY A 119 -5.52 2.30 6.24
C GLY A 119 -4.56 2.36 5.04
N ASN A 120 -4.46 3.51 4.38
CA ASN A 120 -3.53 3.71 3.26
C ASN A 120 -2.06 3.67 3.73
N SER A 121 -1.75 4.12 4.97
CA SER A 121 -0.40 3.97 5.52
C SER A 121 -0.01 2.49 5.71
N ILE A 122 -0.95 1.66 6.19
CA ILE A 122 -0.74 0.20 6.31
C ILE A 122 -0.50 -0.41 4.94
N PHE A 123 -1.29 -0.04 3.93
CA PHE A 123 -1.12 -0.57 2.59
C PHE A 123 0.20 -0.13 1.96
N LEU A 124 0.57 1.16 2.07
CA LEU A 124 1.86 1.67 1.60
C LEU A 124 3.04 0.96 2.26
N ALA A 125 2.98 0.72 3.57
CA ALA A 125 4.01 -0.04 4.29
C ALA A 125 4.09 -1.50 3.81
N GLY A 126 2.95 -2.12 3.50
CA GLY A 126 2.87 -3.44 2.88
C GLY A 126 3.53 -3.47 1.50
N LEU A 127 3.24 -2.49 0.64
CA LEU A 127 3.88 -2.35 -0.67
C LEU A 127 5.37 -2.07 -0.59
N ALA A 128 5.82 -1.26 0.38
CA ALA A 128 7.24 -0.97 0.58
C ALA A 128 7.99 -2.23 1.02
N SER A 129 7.37 -3.01 1.91
CA SER A 129 7.87 -4.32 2.33
C SER A 129 7.90 -5.31 1.17
N LEU A 130 6.86 -5.34 0.34
CA LEU A 130 6.82 -6.15 -0.88
C LEU A 130 7.94 -5.77 -1.85
N TYR A 131 8.16 -4.47 -2.05
CA TYR A 131 9.22 -3.96 -2.93
C TYR A 131 10.62 -4.29 -2.43
N TYR A 132 10.81 -4.28 -1.11
CA TYR A 132 12.05 -4.72 -0.49
C TYR A 132 12.32 -6.21 -0.77
N CYS A 133 11.30 -7.06 -0.68
CA CYS A 133 11.41 -8.48 -1.02
C CYS A 133 11.56 -8.73 -2.53
N ILE A 134 10.87 -7.94 -3.34
CA ILE A 134 10.70 -8.11 -4.78
C ILE A 134 10.85 -6.75 -5.47
N PRO A 135 12.08 -6.35 -5.87
CA PRO A 135 12.35 -5.04 -6.46
C PRO A 135 11.88 -4.96 -7.94
N SER A 136 10.59 -5.24 -8.17
CA SER A 136 9.95 -5.19 -9.49
C SER A 136 9.51 -3.77 -9.85
N LYS A 137 9.65 -3.42 -11.13
CA LYS A 137 9.15 -2.15 -11.68
C LYS A 137 7.64 -1.98 -11.48
N TRP A 138 6.86 -3.07 -11.45
CA TRP A 138 5.41 -3.01 -11.26
C TRP A 138 5.04 -2.71 -9.81
N VAL A 139 5.73 -3.34 -8.84
CA VAL A 139 5.56 -3.00 -7.42
C VAL A 139 5.96 -1.55 -7.16
N ARG A 140 6.99 -1.03 -7.87
CA ARG A 140 7.35 0.39 -7.81
C ARG A 140 6.24 1.31 -8.30
N TRP A 141 5.52 0.96 -9.37
CA TRP A 141 4.36 1.72 -9.82
C TRP A 141 3.21 1.68 -8.81
N ALA A 142 2.93 0.52 -8.21
CA ALA A 142 1.96 0.41 -7.12
C ALA A 142 2.32 1.36 -5.96
N LEU A 143 3.59 1.40 -5.57
CA LEU A 143 4.10 2.33 -4.55
C LEU A 143 3.86 3.78 -4.90
N TYR A 144 4.12 4.21 -6.14
CA TYR A 144 3.93 5.60 -6.55
C TYR A 144 2.45 6.00 -6.52
N ILE A 145 1.56 5.15 -7.01
CA ILE A 145 0.11 5.40 -7.00
C ILE A 145 -0.39 5.50 -5.56
N GLU A 146 -0.01 4.56 -4.70
CA GLU A 146 -0.42 4.55 -3.29
C GLU A 146 0.17 5.72 -2.50
N THR A 147 1.42 6.09 -2.77
CA THR A 147 2.05 7.27 -2.15
C THR A 147 1.26 8.53 -2.50
N PHE A 148 0.88 8.70 -3.77
CA PHE A 148 0.08 9.83 -4.21
C PHE A 148 -1.31 9.85 -3.54
N HIS A 149 -1.95 8.68 -3.41
CA HIS A 149 -3.21 8.55 -2.70
C HIS A 149 -3.09 8.89 -1.21
N LEU A 150 -2.01 8.45 -0.55
CA LEU A 150 -1.73 8.80 0.84
C LEU A 150 -1.50 10.30 1.02
N TYR A 151 -0.77 10.96 0.10
CA TYR A 151 -0.57 12.42 0.12
C TYR A 151 -1.89 13.18 0.10
N GLU A 152 -2.87 12.71 -0.68
CA GLU A 152 -4.20 13.30 -0.65
C GLU A 152 -4.86 13.09 0.72
N HIS A 153 -4.81 11.90 1.29
CA HIS A 153 -5.37 11.68 2.63
C HIS A 153 -4.71 12.52 3.71
N ILE A 154 -3.41 12.78 3.60
CA ILE A 154 -2.71 13.75 4.46
C ILE A 154 -3.34 15.14 4.29
N SER A 155 -3.58 15.57 3.04
CA SER A 155 -4.20 16.86 2.73
C SER A 155 -5.64 16.94 3.25
N LEU A 156 -6.48 15.94 2.98
CA LEU A 156 -7.87 15.85 3.44
C LEU A 156 -7.93 15.86 4.97
N THR A 157 -7.07 15.08 5.64
CA THR A 157 -7.02 15.00 7.11
C THR A 157 -6.56 16.33 7.72
N ALA A 158 -5.46 16.90 7.21
CA ALA A 158 -4.94 18.16 7.73
C ALA A 158 -5.97 19.30 7.55
N THR A 159 -6.61 19.38 6.39
CA THR A 159 -7.60 20.44 6.13
C THR A 159 -8.92 20.19 6.88
N ALA A 160 -9.36 18.95 7.05
CA ALA A 160 -10.48 18.63 7.93
C ALA A 160 -10.19 19.03 9.39
N TYR A 161 -8.96 18.80 9.86
CA TYR A 161 -8.52 19.17 11.20
C TYR A 161 -8.48 20.69 11.38
N PHE A 162 -7.66 21.40 10.57
CA PHE A 162 -7.40 22.83 10.74
C PHE A 162 -8.51 23.74 10.21
N LEU A 163 -9.11 23.41 9.06
CA LEU A 163 -10.09 24.25 8.37
C LEU A 163 -11.53 23.77 8.55
N GLY A 164 -11.73 22.55 9.07
CA GLY A 164 -13.05 21.97 9.26
C GLY A 164 -13.72 21.43 8.03
N LYS A 165 -12.96 21.30 6.93
CA LYS A 165 -13.45 20.70 5.70
C LYS A 165 -12.29 19.99 4.95
N PRO A 166 -12.53 18.82 4.36
CA PRO A 166 -11.52 18.10 3.61
C PRO A 166 -11.34 18.74 2.23
N ILE A 167 -10.10 19.09 1.91
CA ILE A 167 -9.68 19.69 0.64
C ILE A 167 -8.66 18.74 -0.01
N GLY A 168 -9.01 18.21 -1.18
CA GLY A 168 -8.16 17.29 -1.95
C GLY A 168 -8.78 17.03 -3.33
N MET A 169 -8.17 16.15 -4.13
CA MET A 169 -8.64 15.89 -5.49
C MET A 169 -10.03 15.26 -5.53
N SER A 170 -10.30 14.31 -4.63
CA SER A 170 -11.60 13.67 -4.40
C SER A 170 -12.70 14.65 -3.98
N THR A 171 -12.34 15.86 -3.52
CA THR A 171 -13.29 16.95 -3.21
C THR A 171 -13.21 18.11 -4.19
N LEU A 172 -12.56 17.91 -5.35
CA LEU A 172 -12.29 18.94 -6.36
C LEU A 172 -11.64 20.19 -5.74
N PHE A 173 -10.63 19.97 -4.90
CA PHE A 173 -9.96 21.00 -4.10
C PHE A 173 -10.93 21.82 -3.23
N GLY A 174 -11.96 21.14 -2.68
CA GLY A 174 -13.00 21.75 -1.86
C GLY A 174 -14.10 22.45 -2.65
N ALA A 175 -14.05 22.46 -3.98
CA ALA A 175 -15.05 23.10 -4.83
C ALA A 175 -16.32 22.24 -5.02
N VAL A 176 -16.30 20.98 -4.62
CA VAL A 176 -17.42 20.05 -4.90
C VAL A 176 -18.76 20.48 -4.31
N ASN A 177 -18.74 21.17 -3.16
CA ASN A 177 -19.94 21.73 -2.53
C ASN A 177 -20.47 23.00 -3.21
N VAL A 178 -19.68 23.59 -4.11
CA VAL A 178 -20.04 24.81 -4.88
C VAL A 178 -20.58 24.44 -6.25
N ILE A 179 -20.07 23.35 -6.84
CA ILE A 179 -20.31 23.00 -8.24
C ILE A 179 -21.52 22.07 -8.42
N GLY A 180 -21.85 21.23 -7.44
CA GLY A 180 -22.87 20.20 -7.61
C GLY A 180 -23.69 19.87 -6.37
N GLU A 181 -24.72 19.04 -6.58
CA GLU A 181 -25.54 18.48 -5.52
C GLU A 181 -24.75 17.49 -4.66
N ARG A 182 -25.25 17.22 -3.45
CA ARG A 182 -24.61 16.31 -2.48
C ARG A 182 -24.28 14.93 -3.07
N GLU A 183 -25.13 14.41 -3.94
CA GLU A 183 -24.93 13.13 -4.62
C GLU A 183 -23.72 13.13 -5.56
N PHE A 184 -23.50 14.25 -6.26
CA PHE A 184 -22.33 14.43 -7.10
C PHE A 184 -21.06 14.46 -6.26
N ALA A 185 -21.10 15.16 -5.11
CA ALA A 185 -19.96 15.21 -4.21
C ALA A 185 -19.56 13.85 -3.65
N VAL A 186 -20.54 13.05 -3.24
CA VAL A 186 -20.31 11.65 -2.82
C VAL A 186 -19.77 10.83 -3.99
N GLY A 187 -20.33 11.00 -5.18
CA GLY A 187 -19.91 10.28 -6.38
C GLY A 187 -18.45 10.53 -6.76
N CYS A 188 -18.03 11.79 -6.81
CA CYS A 188 -16.63 12.16 -7.05
C CYS A 188 -15.71 11.50 -6.03
N ARG A 189 -16.06 11.59 -4.75
CA ARG A 189 -15.25 11.06 -3.66
C ARG A 189 -15.13 9.54 -3.73
N VAL A 190 -16.25 8.83 -3.76
CA VAL A 190 -16.28 7.36 -3.75
C VAL A 190 -15.63 6.78 -5.02
N THR A 191 -15.87 7.38 -6.19
CA THR A 191 -15.23 6.94 -7.45
C THR A 191 -13.72 7.09 -7.36
N TRP A 192 -13.24 8.22 -6.86
CA TRP A 192 -11.82 8.47 -6.72
C TRP A 192 -11.15 7.45 -5.80
N HIS A 193 -11.69 7.24 -4.60
CA HIS A 193 -11.11 6.30 -3.64
C HIS A 193 -11.20 4.86 -4.16
N PHE A 194 -12.28 4.48 -4.85
CA PHE A 194 -12.38 3.18 -5.50
C PHE A 194 -11.26 2.96 -6.52
N VAL A 195 -11.06 3.92 -7.44
CA VAL A 195 -10.02 3.82 -8.48
C VAL A 195 -8.63 3.77 -7.87
N MET A 196 -8.33 4.66 -6.91
CA MET A 196 -7.01 4.75 -6.30
C MET A 196 -6.66 3.55 -5.43
N ASN A 197 -7.64 2.89 -4.80
CA ASN A 197 -7.41 1.63 -4.09
C ASN A 197 -7.34 0.41 -5.02
N LEU A 198 -8.04 0.45 -6.16
CA LEU A 198 -8.03 -0.63 -7.14
C LEU A 198 -6.70 -0.70 -7.89
N LEU A 199 -6.22 0.44 -8.40
CA LEU A 199 -5.10 0.48 -9.34
C LEU A 199 -3.81 -0.16 -8.82
N PRO A 200 -3.33 0.08 -7.58
CA PRO A 200 -2.10 -0.52 -7.07
C PRO A 200 -2.14 -2.05 -6.99
N MET A 201 -3.33 -2.66 -6.82
CA MET A 201 -3.47 -4.09 -6.57
C MET A 201 -3.04 -4.95 -7.79
N PRO A 202 -3.52 -4.72 -9.03
CA PRO A 202 -2.99 -5.40 -10.22
C PRO A 202 -1.49 -5.21 -10.41
N PHE A 203 -0.95 -4.02 -10.14
CA PHE A 203 0.49 -3.77 -10.26
C PHE A 203 1.32 -4.61 -9.29
N ALA A 204 0.89 -4.69 -8.02
CA ALA A 204 1.51 -5.55 -7.03
C ALA A 204 1.40 -7.04 -7.42
N MET A 205 0.24 -7.47 -7.91
CA MET A 205 0.00 -8.85 -8.35
C MET A 205 0.89 -9.23 -9.55
N VAL A 206 0.97 -8.39 -10.58
CA VAL A 206 1.83 -8.64 -11.74
C VAL A 206 3.30 -8.74 -11.32
N GLY A 207 3.76 -7.83 -10.45
CA GLY A 207 5.11 -7.88 -9.91
C GLY A 207 5.42 -9.18 -9.15
N LEU A 208 4.47 -9.65 -8.35
CA LEU A 208 4.58 -10.93 -7.64
C LEU A 208 4.59 -12.12 -8.62
N MET A 209 3.72 -12.12 -9.62
CA MET A 209 3.65 -13.19 -10.62
C MET A 209 4.91 -13.29 -11.48
N GLU A 210 5.50 -12.17 -11.90
CA GLU A 210 6.78 -12.15 -12.62
C GLU A 210 7.89 -12.78 -11.78
N TYR A 211 8.02 -12.36 -10.52
CA TYR A 211 9.01 -12.92 -9.58
C TYR A 211 8.84 -14.44 -9.37
N LEU A 212 7.60 -14.91 -9.22
CA LEU A 212 7.33 -16.34 -9.05
C LEU A 212 7.65 -17.15 -10.32
N ARG A 213 7.47 -16.57 -11.52
CA ARG A 213 7.82 -17.23 -12.78
C ARG A 213 9.34 -17.37 -12.92
N GLU A 214 10.09 -16.31 -12.65
CA GLU A 214 11.56 -16.31 -12.71
C GLU A 214 12.17 -17.34 -11.74
N ARG A 215 11.63 -17.43 -10.52
CA ARG A 215 12.04 -18.43 -9.51
C ARG A 215 11.79 -19.87 -9.97
N LYS A 216 10.65 -20.14 -10.60
CA LYS A 216 10.32 -21.49 -11.11
C LYS A 216 11.26 -21.91 -12.25
N THR A 217 11.66 -20.98 -13.11
CA THR A 217 12.60 -21.28 -14.21
C THR A 217 14.05 -21.41 -13.75
N ALA A 218 14.41 -20.83 -12.60
CA ALA A 218 15.78 -20.86 -12.07
C ALA A 218 16.15 -22.16 -11.34
N VAL A 219 15.18 -23.04 -11.07
CA VAL A 219 15.43 -24.37 -10.51
C VAL A 219 15.47 -25.38 -11.68
N PRO A 220 16.64 -25.80 -12.18
CA PRO A 220 16.72 -26.88 -13.16
C PRO A 220 16.20 -28.16 -12.52
N THR A 221 15.20 -28.78 -13.16
CA THR A 221 14.66 -30.11 -12.81
C THR A 221 15.68 -31.21 -13.01
#